data_AF-A0A349N248-F1
#
_entry.id   AF-A0A349N248-F1
#
_cell.length_a   1.000
_cell.length_b   1.000
_cell.length_c   1.000
_cell.angle_alpha   90.00
_cell.angle_beta   90.00
_cell.angle_gamma   90.00
#
_symmetry.space_group_name_H-M   'P 1'
#
loop_
_entity.id
_entity.type
_entity.pdbx_description
1 polymer ?
#
loop_
_entity_poly.entity_id
_entity_poly.type
_entity_poly.pdbx_seq_one_letter_code
_entity_poly.pdbx_strand_id
1 'polypeptide(L)'
;MKKAGMFDGAFGRYFLPGIILQSVLIGGGYATGREIVEYGAKFGAYGWMAGAAAFLGFVIVCMLSFEFIRLYKLYDFKSFMKEMAGPLYYVFDFIYMIFMVIIIAVMASAAGSVVEKMTGLNYWYGVTGITVIVGILNFYGSRAIEYFDTARTVVLCAGYLIFSAVVIAAHSENIGAVFASENISYLPDTTVMAAFWSGILYMGYNLVVLPASFFTIKRQDSR
;
A
#
# COMPACT_ATOMS: atom_id res chain seq x y z
N MET A 1 35.26 -1.03 11.16
CA MET A 1 34.57 -1.25 9.87
C MET A 1 33.13 -1.65 10.15
N LYS A 2 32.15 -0.76 9.94
CA LYS A 2 30.72 -1.14 9.97
C LYS A 2 30.48 -2.09 8.79
N LYS A 3 30.04 -3.32 9.06
CA LYS A 3 29.56 -4.24 8.01
C LYS A 3 28.50 -3.48 7.21
N ALA A 4 28.75 -3.26 5.92
CA ALA A 4 27.73 -2.78 5.00
C ALA A 4 26.56 -3.77 5.08
N GLY A 5 25.43 -3.31 5.59
CA GLY A 5 24.23 -4.13 5.63
C GLY A 5 23.77 -4.43 4.21
N MET A 6 22.93 -5.46 4.05
CA MET A 6 22.21 -5.75 2.80
C MET A 6 21.53 -4.52 2.17
N PHE A 7 21.31 -3.47 2.97
CA PHE A 7 20.66 -2.21 2.63
C PHE A 7 21.60 -1.03 2.29
N ASP A 8 22.94 -1.21 2.29
CA ASP A 8 23.90 -0.12 2.05
C ASP A 8 24.46 -0.07 0.61
N GLY A 9 24.05 -1.01 -0.27
CA GLY A 9 24.47 -1.08 -1.68
C GLY A 9 23.39 -0.66 -2.69
N ALA A 10 23.60 -0.97 -3.98
CA ALA A 10 22.66 -0.68 -5.07
C ALA A 10 21.24 -1.22 -4.80
N PHE A 11 21.14 -2.36 -4.11
CA PHE A 11 19.87 -2.93 -3.64
C PHE A 11 19.11 -1.97 -2.71
N GLY A 12 19.81 -1.39 -1.73
CA GLY A 12 19.26 -0.40 -0.81
C GLY A 12 18.90 0.94 -1.47
N ARG A 13 19.51 1.25 -2.62
CA ARG A 13 19.25 2.49 -3.35
C ARG A 13 18.01 2.41 -4.25
N TYR A 14 17.77 1.26 -4.89
CA TYR A 14 16.71 1.11 -5.90
C TYR A 14 15.50 0.31 -5.40
N PHE A 15 15.71 -0.77 -4.65
CA PHE A 15 14.62 -1.67 -4.26
C PHE A 15 14.02 -1.30 -2.90
N LEU A 16 14.84 -0.79 -1.98
CA LEU A 16 14.37 -0.48 -0.62
C LEU A 16 13.23 0.56 -0.58
N PRO A 17 13.25 1.67 -1.33
CA PRO A 17 12.13 2.61 -1.33
C PRO A 17 10.83 1.95 -1.80
N GLY A 18 10.90 1.12 -2.85
CA GLY A 18 9.74 0.38 -3.37
C GLY A 18 9.22 -0.67 -2.39
N ILE A 19 10.11 -1.42 -1.74
CA ILE A 19 9.75 -2.42 -0.73
C ILE A 19 9.08 -1.74 0.47
N ILE A 20 9.60 -0.61 0.95
CA ILE A 20 9.00 0.12 2.07
C ILE A 20 7.65 0.72 1.67
N LEU A 21 7.54 1.33 0.48
CA LEU A 21 6.24 1.83 0.00
C LEU A 21 5.21 0.71 -0.11
N GLN A 22 5.57 -0.40 -0.75
CA GLN A 22 4.70 -1.57 -0.87
C GLN A 22 4.30 -2.11 0.51
N SER A 23 5.26 -2.21 1.43
CA SER A 23 5.07 -2.70 2.79
C SER A 23 3.99 -1.93 3.54
N VAL A 24 3.98 -0.60 3.42
CA VAL A 24 3.06 0.31 4.12
C VAL A 24 1.74 0.48 3.36
N LEU A 25 1.75 0.39 2.02
CA LEU A 25 0.55 0.43 1.18
C LEU A 25 -0.37 -0.77 1.40
N ILE A 26 0.21 -1.95 1.68
CA ILE A 26 -0.57 -3.17 1.87
C ILE A 26 -1.13 -3.19 3.29
N GLY A 27 -2.37 -2.71 3.41
CA GLY A 27 -3.10 -2.65 4.66
C GLY A 27 -4.23 -3.67 4.81
N GLY A 28 -5.07 -3.47 5.83
CA GLY A 28 -6.22 -4.31 6.13
C GLY A 28 -7.29 -4.29 5.03
N GLY A 29 -7.46 -3.15 4.35
CA GLY A 29 -8.35 -3.02 3.20
C GLY A 29 -7.88 -3.88 2.02
N TYR A 30 -6.57 -3.95 1.80
CA TYR A 30 -5.95 -4.83 0.80
C TYR A 30 -6.07 -6.30 1.20
N ALA A 31 -5.79 -6.64 2.46
CA ALA A 31 -5.85 -8.01 2.97
C ALA A 31 -7.26 -8.63 2.93
N THR A 32 -8.30 -7.81 3.08
CA THR A 32 -9.70 -8.23 2.97
C THR A 32 -10.24 -8.19 1.54
N GLY A 33 -9.46 -7.68 0.57
CA GLY A 33 -9.87 -7.48 -0.82
C GLY A 33 -10.86 -6.33 -1.04
N ARG A 34 -11.22 -5.58 0.02
CA ARG A 34 -12.21 -4.50 -0.03
C ARG A 34 -11.78 -3.35 -0.93
N GLU A 35 -10.50 -3.00 -0.90
CA GLU A 35 -9.95 -1.93 -1.76
C GLU A 35 -10.05 -2.30 -3.24
N ILE A 36 -9.77 -3.54 -3.60
CA ILE A 36 -9.85 -4.02 -4.99
C ILE A 36 -11.29 -3.96 -5.49
N VAL A 37 -12.25 -4.38 -4.65
CA VAL A 37 -13.68 -4.31 -4.98
C VAL A 37 -14.15 -2.87 -5.12
N GLU A 38 -13.76 -2.01 -4.19
CA GLU A 38 -14.23 -0.62 -4.11
C GLU A 38 -13.66 0.27 -5.23
N TYR A 39 -12.41 0.07 -5.65
CA TYR A 39 -11.77 0.96 -6.62
C TYR A 39 -11.62 0.36 -8.01
N GLY A 40 -11.75 -0.95 -8.18
CA GLY A 40 -11.53 -1.63 -9.46
C GLY A 40 -12.65 -2.59 -9.86
N ALA A 41 -12.85 -3.66 -9.10
CA ALA A 41 -13.67 -4.79 -9.54
C ALA A 41 -15.14 -4.43 -9.80
N LYS A 42 -15.68 -3.43 -9.09
CA LYS A 42 -17.05 -2.93 -9.30
C LYS A 42 -17.31 -2.36 -10.70
N PHE A 43 -16.26 -1.98 -11.44
CA PHE A 43 -16.37 -1.47 -12.82
C PHE A 43 -16.38 -2.57 -13.89
N GLY A 44 -16.38 -3.86 -13.50
CA GLY A 44 -16.46 -4.98 -14.44
C GLY A 44 -15.35 -4.95 -15.49
N ALA A 45 -15.72 -4.97 -16.77
CA ALA A 45 -14.78 -4.94 -17.90
C ALA A 45 -13.84 -3.74 -17.90
N TYR A 46 -14.22 -2.60 -17.30
CA TYR A 46 -13.37 -1.40 -17.24
C TYR A 46 -12.49 -1.33 -15.98
N GLY A 47 -12.60 -2.30 -15.05
CA GLY A 47 -11.88 -2.29 -13.78
C GLY A 47 -10.36 -2.25 -13.91
N TRP A 48 -9.79 -2.81 -14.99
CA TRP A 48 -8.35 -2.77 -15.24
C TRP A 48 -7.82 -1.34 -15.46
N MET A 49 -8.66 -0.42 -15.95
CA MET A 49 -8.29 0.98 -16.15
C MET A 49 -8.06 1.70 -14.82
N ALA A 50 -8.82 1.35 -13.78
CA ALA A 50 -8.58 1.86 -12.44
C ALA A 50 -7.19 1.42 -11.92
N GLY A 51 -6.81 0.16 -12.18
CA GLY A 51 -5.47 -0.34 -11.85
C GLY A 51 -4.36 0.40 -12.61
N ALA A 52 -4.54 0.63 -13.92
CA ALA A 52 -3.59 1.38 -14.73
C ALA A 52 -3.48 2.85 -14.29
N ALA A 53 -4.60 3.50 -13.98
CA ALA A 53 -4.63 4.88 -13.49
C ALA A 53 -3.95 5.02 -12.13
N ALA A 54 -4.20 4.07 -11.21
CA ALA A 54 -3.52 4.03 -9.93
C ALA A 54 -2.00 3.86 -10.11
N PHE A 55 -1.56 2.93 -10.95
CA PHE A 55 -0.14 2.70 -11.24
C PHE A 55 0.54 3.96 -11.80
N LEU A 56 -0.04 4.57 -12.84
CA LEU A 56 0.50 5.81 -13.43
C LEU A 56 0.52 6.96 -12.42
N GLY A 57 -0.54 7.10 -11.63
CA GLY A 57 -0.62 8.10 -10.56
C GLY A 57 0.50 7.93 -9.54
N PHE A 58 0.72 6.71 -9.05
CA PHE A 58 1.79 6.43 -8.10
C PHE A 58 3.17 6.67 -8.70
N VAL A 59 3.41 6.28 -9.95
CA VAL A 59 4.68 6.54 -10.65
C VAL A 59 4.96 8.04 -10.70
N ILE A 60 4.00 8.85 -11.15
CA ILE A 60 4.14 10.31 -11.25
C ILE A 60 4.39 10.92 -9.88
N VAL A 61 3.57 10.61 -8.87
CA VAL A 61 3.69 11.23 -7.56
C VAL A 61 4.96 10.78 -6.83
N CYS A 62 5.37 9.52 -6.97
CA CYS A 62 6.65 9.06 -6.41
C CYS A 62 7.82 9.80 -7.06
N MET A 63 7.86 9.91 -8.40
CA MET A 63 8.91 10.66 -9.10
C MET A 63 8.97 12.12 -8.62
N LEU A 64 7.83 12.81 -8.56
CA LEU A 64 7.77 14.19 -8.12
C LEU A 64 8.18 14.36 -6.65
N SER A 65 7.67 13.50 -5.76
CA SER A 65 7.97 13.56 -4.33
C SER A 65 9.44 13.27 -4.06
N PHE A 66 10.02 12.27 -4.74
CA PHE A 66 11.41 11.90 -4.55
C PHE A 66 12.35 12.97 -5.09
N GLU A 67 12.04 13.57 -6.24
CA GLU A 67 12.81 14.70 -6.77
C GLU A 67 12.72 15.93 -5.85
N PHE A 68 11.53 16.22 -5.30
CA PHE A 68 11.36 17.30 -4.33
C PHE A 68 12.23 17.08 -3.07
N ILE A 69 12.16 15.89 -2.47
CA ILE A 69 12.97 15.56 -1.29
C ILE A 69 14.47 15.66 -1.56
N ARG A 70 14.91 15.21 -2.75
CA ARG A 70 16.30 15.28 -3.17
C ARG A 70 16.79 16.72 -3.31
N LEU A 71 15.98 17.61 -3.90
CA LEU A 71 16.32 19.02 -4.12
C LEU A 71 16.38 19.80 -2.80
N TYR A 72 15.40 19.62 -1.93
CA TYR A 72 15.29 20.36 -0.68
C TYR A 72 16.01 19.69 0.50
N LYS A 73 16.54 18.47 0.31
CA LYS A 73 17.19 17.64 1.35
C LYS A 73 16.31 17.43 2.59
N LEU A 74 14.99 17.35 2.39
CA LEU A 74 13.98 17.22 3.44
C LEU A 74 13.62 15.75 3.64
N TYR A 75 14.43 15.03 4.40
CA TYR A 75 14.22 13.60 4.63
C TYR A 75 13.30 13.28 5.81
N ASP A 76 12.88 14.31 6.55
CA ASP A 76 11.97 14.18 7.69
C ASP A 76 10.59 14.71 7.30
N PHE A 77 9.55 13.94 7.60
CA PHE A 77 8.15 14.26 7.26
C PHE A 77 7.72 15.64 7.73
N LYS A 78 8.08 16.03 8.95
CA LYS A 78 7.75 17.35 9.50
C LYS A 78 8.35 18.48 8.69
N SER A 79 9.60 18.33 8.25
CA SER A 79 10.31 19.32 7.44
C SER A 79 9.74 19.38 6.02
N PHE A 80 9.40 18.23 5.44
CA PHE A 80 8.70 18.14 4.15
C PHE A 80 7.34 18.86 4.20
N MET A 81 6.52 18.56 5.21
CA MET A 81 5.19 19.18 5.35
C MET A 81 5.27 20.67 5.68
N LYS A 82 6.27 21.10 6.43
CA LYS A 82 6.50 22.52 6.70
C LYS A 82 6.84 23.29 5.42
N GLU A 83 7.64 22.71 4.54
CA GLU A 83 7.99 23.34 3.27
C GLU A 83 6.83 23.31 2.27
N MET A 84 6.09 22.20 2.21
CA MET A 84 5.00 22.00 1.25
C MET A 84 3.69 22.72 1.67
N ALA A 85 3.31 22.64 2.94
CA ALA A 85 2.05 23.20 3.46
C ALA A 85 2.24 24.53 4.22
N GLY A 86 3.48 24.97 4.44
CA GLY A 86 3.77 26.22 5.14
C GLY A 86 3.19 26.23 6.57
N PRO A 87 2.51 27.31 7.01
CA PRO A 87 1.99 27.43 8.37
C PRO A 87 0.86 26.44 8.70
N LEU A 88 0.24 25.80 7.70
CA LEU A 88 -0.83 24.82 7.90
C LEU A 88 -0.32 23.46 8.40
N TYR A 89 0.99 23.28 8.55
CA TYR A 89 1.57 22.02 8.98
C TYR A 89 1.07 21.55 10.36
N TYR A 90 0.72 22.47 11.28
CA TYR A 90 0.17 22.11 12.59
C TYR A 90 -1.18 21.40 12.49
N VAL A 91 -2.05 21.88 11.60
CA VAL A 91 -3.36 21.27 11.34
C VAL A 91 -3.17 19.89 10.73
N PHE A 92 -2.24 19.78 9.79
CA PHE A 92 -1.91 18.51 9.15
C PHE A 92 -1.35 17.48 10.15
N ASP A 93 -0.45 17.89 11.05
CA ASP A 93 0.13 17.01 12.08
C ASP A 93 -0.96 16.48 13.03
N PHE A 94 -1.91 17.33 13.42
CA PHE A 94 -3.07 16.93 14.23
C PHE A 94 -3.98 15.93 13.50
N ILE A 95 -4.31 16.20 12.23
CA ILE A 95 -5.12 15.28 11.42
C ILE A 95 -4.38 13.96 11.20
N TYR A 96 -3.08 14.01 10.94
CA TYR A 96 -2.23 12.83 10.74
C TYR A 96 -2.19 11.96 12.01
N MET A 97 -2.11 12.56 13.21
CA MET A 97 -2.17 11.82 14.47
C MET A 97 -3.49 11.03 14.61
N ILE A 98 -4.64 11.68 14.35
CA ILE A 98 -5.95 11.01 14.37
C ILE A 98 -5.99 9.89 13.33
N PHE A 99 -5.46 10.16 12.13
CA PHE A 99 -5.43 9.20 11.04
C PHE A 99 -4.59 7.96 11.36
N MET A 100 -3.45 8.11 12.05
CA MET A 100 -2.63 6.98 12.51
C MET A 100 -3.39 6.07 13.48
N VAL A 101 -4.16 6.65 14.41
CA VAL A 101 -5.00 5.86 15.33
C VAL A 101 -6.05 5.07 14.56
N ILE A 102 -6.68 5.69 13.56
CA ILE A 102 -7.66 5.04 12.69
C ILE A 102 -7.01 3.89 11.92
N ILE A 103 -5.83 4.08 11.34
CA ILE A 103 -5.12 3.01 10.63
C ILE A 103 -4.90 1.80 11.55
N ILE A 104 -4.39 2.01 12.76
CA ILE A 104 -4.16 0.92 13.71
C ILE A 104 -5.47 0.16 14.01
N ALA A 105 -6.57 0.89 14.24
CA ALA A 105 -7.87 0.30 14.49
C ALA A 105 -8.41 -0.51 13.29
N VAL A 106 -8.29 0.04 12.08
CA VAL A 106 -8.71 -0.62 10.83
C VAL A 106 -7.89 -1.89 10.57
N MET A 107 -6.58 -1.85 10.79
CA MET A 107 -5.69 -3.01 10.63
C MET A 107 -6.05 -4.13 11.61
N ALA A 108 -6.27 -3.80 12.89
CA ALA A 108 -6.68 -4.76 13.90
C ALA A 108 -8.04 -5.39 13.55
N SER A 109 -8.99 -4.57 13.09
CA SER A 109 -10.31 -5.04 12.69
C SER A 109 -10.28 -5.93 11.45
N ALA A 110 -9.43 -5.60 10.48
CA ALA A 110 -9.22 -6.45 9.30
C ALA A 110 -8.66 -7.82 9.69
N ALA A 111 -7.68 -7.87 10.59
CA ALA A 111 -7.13 -9.14 11.09
C ALA A 111 -8.21 -9.99 11.79
N GLY A 112 -9.01 -9.37 12.67
CA GLY A 112 -10.16 -10.03 13.31
C GLY A 112 -11.13 -10.62 12.29
N SER A 113 -11.53 -9.81 11.30
CA SER A 113 -12.47 -10.21 10.25
C SER A 113 -11.94 -11.35 9.36
N VAL A 114 -10.64 -11.36 9.06
CA VAL A 114 -10.00 -12.40 8.26
C VAL A 114 -9.96 -13.72 9.04
N VAL A 115 -9.55 -13.69 10.32
CA VAL A 115 -9.53 -14.88 11.17
C VAL A 115 -10.92 -15.47 11.32
N GLU A 116 -11.92 -14.63 11.57
CA GLU A 116 -13.32 -15.06 11.69
C GLU A 116 -13.80 -15.76 10.41
N LYS A 117 -13.56 -15.17 9.24
CA LYS A 117 -14.00 -15.74 7.96
C LYS A 117 -13.26 -17.01 7.56
N MET A 118 -11.96 -17.12 7.87
CA MET A 118 -11.14 -18.26 7.45
C MET A 118 -11.23 -19.45 8.39
N THR A 119 -11.36 -19.20 9.69
CA THR A 119 -11.29 -20.26 10.72
C THR A 119 -12.63 -20.52 11.42
N GLY A 120 -13.60 -19.62 11.28
CA GLY A 120 -14.86 -19.66 12.03
C GLY A 120 -14.72 -19.28 13.51
N LEU A 121 -13.53 -18.90 13.98
CA LEU A 121 -13.30 -18.43 15.34
C LEU A 121 -13.90 -17.04 15.55
N ASN A 122 -14.17 -16.69 16.82
CA ASN A 122 -14.66 -15.36 17.17
C ASN A 122 -13.64 -14.27 16.77
N TYR A 123 -14.14 -13.18 16.17
CA TYR A 123 -13.42 -11.96 15.83
C TYR A 123 -12.34 -11.53 16.85
N TRP A 124 -12.66 -11.59 18.15
CA TRP A 124 -11.75 -11.15 19.22
C TRP A 124 -10.46 -11.96 19.30
N TYR A 125 -10.45 -13.22 18.87
CA TYR A 125 -9.22 -14.02 18.80
C TYR A 125 -8.25 -13.46 17.76
N GLY A 126 -8.76 -13.02 16.60
CA GLY A 126 -7.93 -12.41 15.56
C GLY A 126 -7.39 -11.04 15.99
N VAL A 127 -8.24 -10.20 16.59
CA VAL A 127 -7.82 -8.88 17.12
C VAL A 127 -6.77 -9.03 18.22
N THR A 128 -7.03 -9.87 19.22
CA THR A 128 -6.10 -10.06 20.34
C THR A 128 -4.79 -10.68 19.86
N GLY A 129 -4.87 -11.65 18.94
CA GLY A 129 -3.70 -12.29 18.35
C GLY A 129 -2.78 -11.30 17.65
N ILE A 130 -3.32 -10.44 16.78
CA ILE A 130 -2.49 -9.45 16.06
C ILE A 130 -1.91 -8.41 17.02
N THR A 131 -2.68 -7.94 18.01
CA THR A 131 -2.19 -6.97 19.00
C THR A 131 -1.03 -7.53 19.82
N VAL A 132 -1.11 -8.79 20.26
CA VAL A 132 -0.03 -9.45 21.01
C VAL A 132 1.20 -9.62 20.14
N ILE A 133 1.05 -10.11 18.89
CA ILE A 133 2.19 -10.31 17.97
C ILE A 133 2.89 -8.98 17.68
N VAL A 134 2.13 -7.93 17.37
CA VAL A 134 2.69 -6.59 17.10
C VAL A 134 3.39 -6.04 18.35
N GLY A 135 2.80 -6.20 19.54
CA GLY A 135 3.42 -5.78 20.80
C GLY A 135 4.75 -6.50 21.06
N ILE A 136 4.81 -7.82 20.82
CA ILE A 136 6.04 -8.61 20.94
C ILE A 136 7.09 -8.13 19.93
N LEU A 137 6.72 -7.98 18.66
CA LEU A 137 7.64 -7.50 17.63
C LEU A 137 8.18 -6.10 17.94
N ASN A 138 7.35 -5.22 18.49
CA ASN A 138 7.76 -3.89 18.92
C ASN A 138 8.79 -3.96 20.06
N PHE A 139 8.64 -4.91 20.99
CA PHE A 139 9.58 -5.13 22.09
C PHE A 139 10.97 -5.62 21.62
N TYR A 140 11.02 -6.49 20.61
CA TYR A 140 12.30 -6.99 20.05
C TYR A 140 13.05 -5.95 19.18
N GLY A 141 12.44 -4.79 18.92
CA GLY A 141 13.08 -3.65 18.27
C GLY A 141 13.27 -3.78 16.76
N SER A 142 13.98 -2.81 16.18
CA SER A 142 14.04 -2.58 14.73
C SER A 142 14.57 -3.75 13.91
N ARG A 143 15.52 -4.54 14.43
CA ARG A 143 16.08 -5.69 13.69
C ARG A 143 15.07 -6.81 13.44
N ALA A 144 14.19 -7.08 14.41
CA ALA A 144 13.15 -8.11 14.26
C ALA A 144 12.10 -7.67 13.24
N ILE A 145 11.72 -6.39 13.28
CA ILE A 145 10.78 -5.78 12.33
C ILE A 145 11.34 -5.84 10.91
N GLU A 146 12.60 -5.43 10.71
CA GLU A 146 13.25 -5.46 9.39
C GLU A 146 13.27 -6.85 8.75
N TYR A 147 13.60 -7.89 9.54
CA TYR A 147 13.60 -9.27 9.05
C TYR A 147 12.19 -9.74 8.70
N PHE A 148 11.22 -9.47 9.58
CA PHE A 148 9.83 -9.82 9.37
C PHE A 148 9.26 -9.14 8.11
N ASP A 149 9.53 -7.86 7.92
CA ASP A 149 9.07 -7.10 6.75
C ASP A 149 9.67 -7.60 5.43
N THR A 150 10.96 -7.96 5.44
CA THR A 150 11.61 -8.51 4.25
C THR A 150 11.02 -9.88 3.90
N ALA A 151 10.87 -10.76 4.88
CA ALA A 151 10.29 -12.09 4.67
C ALA A 151 8.82 -11.99 4.22
N ARG A 152 8.02 -11.14 4.87
CA ARG A 152 6.63 -10.85 4.51
C ARG A 152 6.53 -10.41 3.06
N THR A 153 7.35 -9.45 2.63
CA THR A 153 7.30 -8.94 1.25
C THR A 153 7.55 -10.04 0.22
N VAL A 154 8.53 -10.92 0.45
CA VAL A 154 8.83 -12.02 -0.48
C VAL A 154 7.67 -13.01 -0.55
N VAL A 155 7.17 -13.47 0.61
CA VAL A 155 6.06 -14.44 0.67
C VAL A 155 4.81 -13.88 0.01
N LEU A 156 4.51 -12.61 0.29
CA LEU A 156 3.31 -11.95 -0.20
C LEU A 156 3.41 -11.71 -1.71
N CYS A 157 4.55 -11.25 -2.22
CA CYS A 157 4.77 -11.09 -3.66
C CYS A 157 4.64 -12.43 -4.40
N ALA A 158 5.29 -13.50 -3.91
CA ALA A 158 5.17 -14.84 -4.48
C ALA A 158 3.72 -15.36 -4.44
N GLY A 159 3.04 -15.19 -3.31
CA GLY A 159 1.65 -15.59 -3.13
C GLY A 159 0.71 -14.91 -4.12
N TYR A 160 0.82 -13.59 -4.29
CA TYR A 160 0.00 -12.85 -5.25
C TYR A 160 0.30 -13.23 -6.70
N LEU A 161 1.56 -13.47 -7.07
CA LEU A 161 1.90 -13.91 -8.42
C LEU A 161 1.34 -15.29 -8.74
N ILE A 162 1.51 -16.25 -7.82
CA ILE A 162 0.98 -17.61 -7.96
C ILE A 162 -0.55 -17.57 -8.01
N PHE A 163 -1.19 -16.87 -7.07
CA PHE A 163 -2.64 -16.73 -7.02
C PHE A 163 -3.19 -16.11 -8.32
N SER A 164 -2.56 -15.04 -8.81
CA SER A 164 -2.96 -14.40 -10.07
C SER A 164 -2.83 -15.34 -11.25
N ALA A 165 -1.72 -16.07 -11.36
CA ALA A 165 -1.50 -17.04 -12.44
C ALA A 165 -2.56 -18.15 -12.43
N VAL A 166 -2.87 -18.70 -11.25
CA VAL A 166 -3.90 -19.74 -11.08
C VAL A 166 -5.28 -19.22 -11.43
N VAL A 167 -5.66 -18.04 -10.94
CA VAL A 167 -6.99 -17.45 -11.21
C VAL A 167 -7.17 -17.15 -12.70
N ILE A 168 -6.16 -16.56 -13.35
CA ILE A 168 -6.20 -16.26 -14.79
C ILE A 168 -6.30 -17.55 -15.60
N ALA A 169 -5.52 -18.58 -15.26
CA ALA A 169 -5.56 -19.87 -15.95
C ALA A 169 -6.93 -20.57 -15.78
N ALA A 170 -7.50 -20.53 -14.58
CA ALA A 170 -8.77 -21.19 -14.26
C ALA A 170 -10.02 -20.45 -14.79
N HIS A 171 -9.94 -19.14 -15.02
CA HIS A 171 -11.10 -18.29 -15.39
C HIS A 171 -10.90 -17.54 -16.71
N SER A 172 -9.97 -17.98 -17.56
CA SER A 172 -9.63 -17.32 -18.84
C SER A 172 -10.84 -17.13 -19.75
N GLU A 173 -11.73 -18.13 -19.83
CA GLU A 173 -12.97 -18.06 -20.62
C GLU A 173 -13.94 -17.01 -20.08
N ASN A 174 -14.13 -16.96 -18.75
CA ASN A 174 -15.00 -15.96 -18.11
C ASN A 174 -14.45 -14.54 -18.28
N ILE A 175 -13.12 -14.38 -18.17
CA ILE A 175 -12.45 -13.10 -18.41
C ILE A 175 -12.71 -12.66 -19.86
N GLY A 176 -12.49 -13.56 -20.84
CA GLY A 176 -12.76 -13.29 -22.25
C GLY A 176 -14.22 -12.89 -22.51
N ALA A 177 -15.17 -13.59 -21.89
CA ALA A 177 -16.59 -13.28 -22.00
C ALA A 177 -16.95 -11.90 -21.42
N VAL A 178 -16.39 -11.53 -20.26
CA VAL A 178 -16.60 -10.20 -19.64
C VAL A 178 -16.08 -9.08 -20.52
N PHE A 179 -14.91 -9.25 -21.13
CA PHE A 179 -14.35 -8.26 -22.06
C PHE A 179 -15.14 -8.19 -23.37
N ALA A 180 -15.55 -9.32 -23.93
CA ALA A 180 -16.32 -9.36 -25.17
C ALA A 180 -17.72 -8.78 -25.04
N SER A 181 -18.33 -8.90 -23.86
CA SER A 181 -19.67 -8.38 -23.56
C SER A 181 -19.66 -6.99 -22.93
N GLU A 182 -18.48 -6.40 -22.70
CA GLU A 182 -18.29 -5.16 -21.93
C GLU A 182 -19.12 -5.14 -20.64
N ASN A 183 -19.11 -6.25 -19.90
CA ASN A 183 -20.03 -6.43 -18.78
C ASN A 183 -19.73 -5.44 -17.65
N ILE A 184 -20.67 -4.52 -17.42
CA ILE A 184 -20.68 -3.52 -16.34
C ILE A 184 -21.83 -3.74 -15.34
N SER A 185 -22.36 -4.96 -15.23
CA SER A 185 -23.60 -5.26 -14.48
C SER A 185 -23.57 -4.84 -13.00
N TYR A 186 -22.39 -4.70 -12.41
CA TYR A 186 -22.22 -4.27 -11.02
C TYR A 186 -22.45 -2.76 -10.81
N LEU A 187 -22.25 -1.95 -11.86
CA LEU A 187 -22.53 -0.52 -11.90
C LEU A 187 -23.08 -0.16 -13.28
N PRO A 188 -24.41 -0.31 -13.48
CA PRO A 188 -25.09 0.21 -14.66
C PRO A 188 -24.78 1.71 -14.76
N ASP A 189 -24.48 2.21 -15.95
CA ASP A 189 -24.08 3.61 -16.24
C ASP A 189 -22.63 4.00 -15.91
N THR A 190 -21.75 3.04 -15.59
CA THR A 190 -20.34 3.35 -15.40
C THR A 190 -19.64 3.68 -16.72
N THR A 191 -18.72 4.64 -16.68
CA THR A 191 -17.89 5.02 -17.83
C THR A 191 -16.43 4.64 -17.61
N VAL A 192 -15.69 4.49 -18.69
CA VAL A 192 -14.22 4.38 -18.70
C VAL A 192 -13.57 5.48 -17.85
N MET A 193 -14.06 6.72 -17.97
CA MET A 193 -13.54 7.85 -17.21
C MET A 193 -13.80 7.70 -15.70
N ALA A 194 -14.95 7.16 -15.31
CA ALA A 194 -15.25 6.91 -13.90
C ALA A 194 -14.31 5.84 -13.29
N ALA A 195 -14.03 4.77 -14.04
CA ALA A 195 -13.05 3.75 -13.62
C ALA A 195 -11.64 4.34 -13.49
N PHE A 196 -11.21 5.13 -14.48
CA PHE A 196 -9.91 5.82 -14.45
C PHE A 196 -9.80 6.78 -13.25
N TRP A 197 -10.84 7.59 -13.01
CA TRP A 197 -10.89 8.50 -11.87
C TRP A 197 -10.87 7.76 -10.53
N SER A 198 -11.53 6.60 -10.44
CA SER A 198 -11.48 5.76 -9.25
C SER A 198 -10.06 5.29 -8.92
N GLY A 199 -9.27 4.95 -9.94
CA GLY A 199 -7.84 4.65 -9.78
C GLY A 199 -7.02 5.84 -9.27
N ILE A 200 -7.29 7.05 -9.75
CA ILE A 200 -6.67 8.28 -9.23
C ILE A 200 -7.05 8.51 -7.77
N LEU A 201 -8.32 8.31 -7.41
CA LEU A 201 -8.79 8.44 -6.02
C LEU A 201 -8.10 7.41 -5.10
N TYR A 202 -7.93 6.18 -5.56
CA TYR A 202 -7.19 5.15 -4.81
C TYR A 202 -5.74 5.56 -4.56
N MET A 203 -5.07 6.10 -5.58
CA MET A 203 -3.72 6.65 -5.44
C MET A 203 -3.70 7.82 -4.45
N GLY A 204 -4.60 8.79 -4.60
CA GLY A 204 -4.73 9.97 -3.75
C GLY A 204 -4.94 9.64 -2.27
N TYR A 205 -5.85 8.70 -2.01
CA TYR A 205 -6.13 8.16 -0.67
C TYR A 205 -4.87 7.59 0.00
N ASN A 206 -4.01 6.93 -0.78
CA ASN A 206 -2.80 6.28 -0.29
C ASN A 206 -1.59 7.22 -0.18
N LEU A 207 -1.65 8.48 -0.63
CA LEU A 207 -0.49 9.39 -0.59
C LEU A 207 0.05 9.66 0.81
N VAL A 208 -0.78 9.49 1.83
CA VAL A 208 -0.43 9.62 3.24
C VAL A 208 0.69 8.68 3.69
N VAL A 209 0.93 7.58 2.96
CA VAL A 209 2.00 6.62 3.29
C VAL A 209 3.34 6.97 2.65
N LEU A 210 3.37 7.85 1.64
CA LEU A 210 4.61 8.23 0.95
C LEU A 210 5.72 8.70 1.90
N PRO A 211 5.43 9.54 2.92
CA PRO A 211 6.45 10.00 3.84
C PRO A 211 7.18 8.89 4.59
N ALA A 212 6.54 7.73 4.77
CA ALA A 212 7.17 6.59 5.40
C ALA A 212 8.38 6.06 4.61
N SER A 213 8.50 6.32 3.31
CA SER A 213 9.66 5.91 2.53
C SER A 213 10.78 6.96 2.47
N PHE A 214 10.54 8.21 2.88
CA PHE A 214 11.45 9.33 2.62
C PHE A 214 12.83 9.16 3.28
N PHE A 215 12.90 8.48 4.44
CA PHE A 215 14.17 8.20 5.10
C PHE A 215 15.09 7.27 4.30
N THR A 216 14.53 6.43 3.42
CA THR A 216 15.29 5.52 2.56
C THR A 216 15.99 6.26 1.41
N ILE A 217 15.52 7.46 1.07
CA ILE A 217 15.99 8.31 -0.03
C ILE A 217 17.27 9.07 0.34
N LYS A 218 17.67 9.11 1.62
CA LYS A 218 18.97 9.65 2.07
C LYS A 218 20.18 9.08 1.31
N ARG A 219 20.00 7.94 0.64
CA ARG A 219 21.02 7.21 -0.11
C ARG A 219 21.00 7.49 -1.63
N GLN A 220 20.12 8.35 -2.12
CA GLN A 220 20.01 8.71 -3.54
C GLN A 220 20.66 10.08 -3.82
N ASP A 221 21.91 10.07 -4.30
CA ASP A 221 22.67 11.29 -4.61
C ASP A 221 22.55 11.78 -6.07
N SER A 222 21.96 10.98 -6.96
CA SER A 222 21.72 11.33 -8.38
C SER A 222 20.34 10.90 -8.83
N ARG A 223 19.87 11.54 -9.92
CA ARG A 223 18.66 11.18 -10.69
C ARG A 223 18.66 9.70 -11.09
#